data_AF-A0A4E0RD76-F1
#
_entry.id   AF-A0A4E0RD76-F1
#
_cell.length_a   1.000
_cell.length_b   1.000
_cell.length_c   1.000
_cell.angle_alpha   90.00
_cell.angle_beta   90.00
_cell.angle_gamma   90.00
#
_symmetry.space_group_name_H-M   'P 1'
#
loop_
_entity.id
_entity.type
_entity.pdbx_description
1 polymer ?
#
loop_
_entity_poly.entity_id
_entity_poly.type
_entity_poly.pdbx_seq_one_letter_code
_entity_poly.pdbx_strand_id
1 'polypeptide(L)'
;MRVYRSKDVPADLHFSISSSRMPPLVVIPDDGWYLVHREGTIPSAGDHGYPMNFTDMNPFFLAHGPSFLINKTIPEVHAVDIYSLLTGLLGLPAQPNNGSMARIAHALLKPDVAETVLHTPVWFPRWWAWFMLQLHMVWIFIGVALWAVLLGMVLSLFYAQRRHIRMLAIYDTTWNGVTA
;
A
#
# COMPACT_ATOMS: atom_id res chain seq x y z
N MET A 1 -31.48 -29.37 13.49
CA MET A 1 -31.38 -28.09 14.21
C MET A 1 -30.38 -28.25 15.34
N ARG A 2 -29.56 -27.23 15.60
CA ARG A 2 -28.58 -27.22 16.69
C ARG A 2 -28.90 -26.09 17.67
N VAL A 3 -28.78 -26.37 18.96
CA VAL A 3 -29.08 -25.43 20.05
C VAL A 3 -27.85 -25.30 20.93
N TYR A 4 -27.41 -24.07 21.14
CA TYR A 4 -26.24 -23.76 21.95
C TYR A 4 -26.61 -22.77 23.04
N ARG A 5 -26.01 -22.93 24.22
CA ARG A 5 -25.87 -21.78 25.14
C ARG A 5 -24.82 -20.85 24.54
N SER A 6 -24.91 -19.55 24.81
CA SER A 6 -23.98 -18.54 24.26
C SER A 6 -22.49 -18.92 24.39
N LYS A 7 -22.10 -19.50 25.53
CA LYS A 7 -20.73 -19.96 25.83
C LYS A 7 -20.30 -21.23 25.08
N ASP A 8 -21.24 -22.01 24.57
CA ASP A 8 -21.02 -23.29 23.91
C ASP A 8 -21.15 -23.15 22.38
N VAL A 9 -21.37 -21.93 21.88
CA VAL A 9 -21.46 -21.63 20.44
C VAL A 9 -20.12 -21.93 19.77
N PRO A 10 -20.12 -22.56 18.58
CA PRO A 10 -18.90 -22.81 17.82
C PRO A 10 -18.05 -21.55 17.60
N ALA A 11 -16.74 -21.66 17.83
CA ALA A 11 -15.81 -20.53 17.81
C ALA A 11 -15.62 -19.90 16.41
N ASP A 12 -15.84 -20.68 15.36
CA ASP A 12 -15.78 -20.29 13.94
C ASP A 12 -16.88 -19.28 13.55
N LEU A 13 -17.97 -19.20 14.31
CA LEU A 13 -18.99 -18.17 14.11
C LEU A 13 -18.56 -16.79 14.64
N HIS A 14 -17.48 -16.73 15.44
CA HIS A 14 -16.91 -15.50 15.98
C HIS A 14 -17.92 -14.58 16.69
N PHE A 15 -18.99 -15.15 17.26
CA PHE A 15 -19.96 -14.37 18.04
C PHE A 15 -19.32 -13.85 19.33
N SER A 16 -19.60 -12.59 19.67
CA SER A 16 -19.06 -11.96 20.86
C SER A 16 -19.78 -12.46 22.11
N ILE A 17 -19.24 -13.51 22.73
CA ILE A 17 -19.82 -14.17 23.91
C ILE A 17 -19.91 -13.21 25.11
N SER A 18 -19.03 -12.21 25.20
CA SER A 18 -19.00 -11.21 26.27
C SER A 18 -19.93 -10.00 26.03
N SER A 19 -20.53 -9.88 24.85
CA SER A 19 -21.41 -8.76 24.52
C SER A 19 -22.75 -8.88 25.23
N SER A 20 -23.25 -7.78 25.81
CA SER A 20 -24.60 -7.73 26.41
C SER A 20 -25.73 -7.96 25.40
N ARG A 21 -25.43 -7.83 24.10
CA ARG A 21 -26.39 -8.08 23.01
C ARG A 21 -26.45 -9.56 22.60
N MET A 22 -25.55 -10.40 23.10
CA MET A 22 -25.52 -11.82 22.80
C MET A 22 -26.64 -12.54 23.57
N PRO A 23 -27.57 -13.22 22.88
CA PRO A 23 -28.65 -13.93 23.58
C PRO A 23 -28.10 -15.13 24.37
N PRO A 24 -28.77 -15.56 25.45
CA PRO A 24 -28.32 -16.69 26.27
C PRO A 24 -28.38 -18.03 25.52
N LEU A 25 -29.22 -18.12 24.49
CA LEU A 25 -29.41 -19.27 23.63
C LEU A 25 -29.30 -18.86 22.17
N VAL A 26 -28.57 -19.65 21.39
CA VAL A 26 -28.45 -19.52 19.95
C VAL A 26 -29.01 -20.79 19.33
N VAL A 27 -29.98 -20.63 18.43
CA VAL A 27 -30.62 -21.74 17.72
C VAL A 27 -30.28 -21.60 16.24
N ILE A 28 -29.65 -22.63 15.69
CA ILE A 28 -29.26 -22.70 14.29
C ILE A 28 -30.10 -23.78 13.62
N PRO A 29 -31.07 -23.43 12.76
CA PRO A 29 -31.82 -24.41 12.00
C PRO A 29 -30.92 -25.16 11.01
N ASP A 30 -31.40 -26.29 10.51
CA ASP A 30 -30.70 -26.97 9.41
C ASP A 30 -30.94 -26.19 8.11
N ASP A 31 -30.11 -26.44 7.10
CA ASP A 31 -30.24 -25.78 5.80
C ASP A 31 -31.64 -26.01 5.19
N GLY A 32 -32.23 -24.95 4.61
CA GLY A 32 -33.59 -24.95 4.08
C GLY A 32 -34.73 -24.83 5.12
N TRP A 33 -34.42 -24.70 6.42
CA TRP A 33 -35.43 -24.57 7.49
C TRP A 33 -35.45 -23.20 8.16
N TYR A 34 -36.65 -22.67 8.41
CA TYR A 34 -36.85 -21.45 9.20
C TYR A 34 -37.34 -21.78 10.62
N LEU A 35 -37.11 -20.86 11.56
CA LEU A 35 -37.64 -20.93 12.92
C LEU A 35 -38.73 -19.87 13.10
N VAL A 36 -39.91 -20.31 13.48
CA VAL A 36 -41.06 -19.44 13.74
C VAL A 36 -41.58 -19.65 15.14
N HIS A 37 -42.11 -18.59 15.75
CA HIS A 37 -42.65 -18.68 17.11
C HIS A 37 -44.03 -19.37 17.17
N ARG A 38 -44.85 -19.24 16.10
CA ARG A 38 -46.17 -19.87 15.98
C ARG A 38 -46.36 -20.42 14.56
N GLU A 39 -47.12 -21.50 14.46
CA GLU A 39 -47.50 -22.08 13.17
C GLU A 39 -48.34 -21.08 12.34
N GLY A 40 -48.16 -21.10 11.02
CA GLY A 40 -48.91 -20.26 10.07
C GLY A 40 -48.17 -19.01 9.56
N THR A 41 -47.08 -18.60 10.20
CA THR A 41 -46.19 -17.53 9.67
C THR A 41 -45.03 -18.14 8.90
N ILE A 42 -45.30 -18.67 7.70
CA ILE A 42 -44.24 -19.16 6.81
C ILE A 42 -43.93 -18.07 5.80
N PRO A 43 -42.71 -17.50 5.80
CA PRO A 43 -42.30 -16.57 4.74
C PRO A 43 -42.32 -17.29 3.39
N SER A 44 -42.97 -16.72 2.38
CA SER A 44 -43.02 -17.29 1.02
C SER A 44 -41.84 -16.85 0.14
N ALA A 45 -40.73 -16.41 0.74
CA ALA A 45 -39.59 -15.82 0.04
C ALA A 45 -38.27 -16.47 0.48
N GLY A 46 -37.19 -16.18 -0.23
CA GLY A 46 -35.84 -16.56 0.20
C GLY A 46 -35.48 -15.88 1.53
N ASP A 47 -34.65 -16.55 2.31
CA ASP A 47 -34.20 -16.10 3.63
C ASP A 47 -32.68 -16.29 3.76
N HIS A 48 -32.07 -15.65 4.76
CA HIS A 48 -30.63 -15.67 4.99
C HIS A 48 -30.27 -15.56 6.47
N GLY A 49 -28.97 -15.66 6.80
CA GLY A 49 -28.48 -15.57 8.18
C GLY A 49 -28.08 -16.91 8.79
N TYR A 50 -28.07 -17.95 7.97
CA TYR A 50 -27.45 -19.24 8.29
C TYR A 50 -25.92 -19.11 8.37
N PRO A 51 -25.22 -20.08 8.96
CA PRO A 51 -23.76 -20.08 9.03
C PRO A 51 -23.09 -19.96 7.65
N MET A 52 -21.91 -19.33 7.62
CA MET A 52 -21.14 -19.07 6.39
C MET A 52 -20.64 -20.34 5.69
N ASN A 53 -20.75 -21.51 6.31
CA ASN A 53 -20.36 -22.78 5.68
C ASN A 53 -21.39 -23.29 4.66
N PHE A 54 -22.59 -22.70 4.63
CA PHE A 54 -23.57 -22.97 3.58
C PHE A 54 -23.28 -22.09 2.38
N THR A 55 -23.06 -22.72 1.21
CA THR A 55 -22.64 -22.02 -0.01
C THR A 55 -23.65 -20.98 -0.48
N ASP A 56 -24.94 -21.17 -0.16
CA ASP A 56 -26.01 -20.22 -0.49
C ASP A 56 -25.90 -18.90 0.27
N MET A 57 -25.14 -18.87 1.38
CA MET A 57 -24.85 -17.65 2.15
C MET A 57 -23.61 -16.89 1.64
N ASN A 58 -22.89 -17.43 0.66
CA ASN A 58 -21.67 -16.80 0.17
C ASN A 58 -21.99 -15.67 -0.82
N PRO A 59 -21.65 -14.41 -0.52
CA PRO A 59 -21.78 -13.33 -1.48
C PRO A 59 -20.71 -13.43 -2.57
N PHE A 60 -20.95 -12.80 -3.71
CA PHE A 60 -19.91 -12.62 -4.72
C PHE A 60 -19.03 -11.40 -4.38
N PHE A 61 -17.76 -11.46 -4.75
CA PHE A 61 -16.82 -10.34 -4.70
C PHE A 61 -16.21 -10.13 -6.09
N LEU A 62 -16.31 -8.92 -6.62
CA LEU A 62 -15.70 -8.52 -7.88
C LEU A 62 -14.93 -7.21 -7.66
N ALA A 63 -13.68 -7.18 -8.12
CA ALA A 63 -12.84 -6.01 -8.07
C ALA A 63 -12.21 -5.74 -9.44
N HIS A 64 -12.21 -4.49 -9.85
CA HIS A 64 -11.61 -4.04 -11.10
C HIS A 64 -10.96 -2.68 -10.91
N GLY A 65 -9.73 -2.52 -11.40
CA GLY A 65 -9.00 -1.27 -11.32
C GLY A 65 -7.51 -1.45 -11.59
N PRO A 66 -6.76 -0.34 -11.65
CA PRO A 66 -5.33 -0.36 -12.01
C PRO A 66 -4.46 -1.11 -11.00
N SER A 67 -4.92 -1.23 -9.75
CA SER A 67 -4.21 -1.91 -8.67
C SER A 67 -4.39 -3.43 -8.66
N PHE A 68 -5.46 -3.93 -9.27
CA PHE A 68 -5.83 -5.34 -9.23
C PHE A 68 -5.15 -6.13 -10.36
N LEU A 69 -4.96 -7.43 -10.13
CA LEU A 69 -4.60 -8.38 -11.19
C LEU A 69 -5.77 -8.51 -12.18
N ILE A 70 -5.43 -8.65 -13.46
CA ILE A 70 -6.42 -8.81 -14.53
C ILE A 70 -6.76 -10.29 -14.69
N ASN A 71 -8.04 -10.59 -14.89
CA ASN A 71 -8.54 -11.95 -15.15
C ASN A 71 -8.13 -12.98 -14.09
N LYS A 72 -8.13 -12.55 -12.81
CA LYS A 72 -7.75 -13.39 -11.68
C LYS A 72 -8.97 -13.79 -10.87
N THR A 73 -9.12 -15.10 -10.66
CA THR A 73 -10.08 -15.69 -9.73
C THR A 73 -9.32 -16.28 -8.55
N ILE A 74 -9.84 -16.07 -7.34
CA ILE A 74 -9.30 -16.61 -6.09
C ILE A 74 -10.41 -17.38 -5.37
N PRO A 75 -10.08 -18.38 -4.55
CA PRO A 75 -11.07 -19.29 -3.99
C PRO A 75 -12.00 -18.61 -2.98
N GLU A 76 -11.48 -17.70 -2.14
CA GLU A 76 -12.29 -16.99 -1.14
C GLU A 76 -11.73 -15.61 -0.82
N VAL A 77 -12.62 -14.74 -0.32
CA VAL A 77 -12.28 -13.49 0.37
C VAL A 77 -13.20 -13.40 1.58
N HIS A 78 -12.63 -13.18 2.77
CA HIS A 78 -13.45 -12.87 3.92
C HIS A 78 -13.96 -11.43 3.83
N ALA A 79 -15.25 -11.20 4.08
CA ALA A 79 -15.82 -9.85 4.06
C ALA A 79 -15.11 -8.87 5.01
N VAL A 80 -14.57 -9.37 6.13
CA VAL A 80 -13.78 -8.57 7.08
C VAL A 80 -12.47 -8.02 6.49
N ASP A 81 -11.93 -8.67 5.44
CA ASP A 81 -10.68 -8.24 4.78
C ASP A 81 -10.89 -7.02 3.88
N ILE A 82 -12.13 -6.76 3.46
CA ILE A 82 -12.47 -5.66 2.55
C ILE A 82 -12.12 -4.30 3.16
N TYR A 83 -12.32 -4.11 4.48
CA TYR A 83 -11.94 -2.86 5.14
C TYR A 83 -10.43 -2.61 5.05
N SER A 84 -9.63 -3.63 5.32
CA SER A 84 -8.18 -3.55 5.18
C SER A 84 -7.81 -3.26 3.71
N LEU A 85 -8.40 -3.99 2.76
CA LEU A 85 -8.20 -3.78 1.32
C LEU A 85 -8.41 -2.31 0.90
N LEU A 86 -9.56 -1.74 1.27
CA LEU A 86 -9.94 -0.38 0.90
C LEU A 86 -9.02 0.65 1.55
N THR A 87 -8.72 0.52 2.83
CA THR A 87 -7.81 1.45 3.53
C THR A 87 -6.41 1.41 2.94
N GLY A 88 -5.89 0.21 2.63
CA GLY A 88 -4.62 0.03 1.95
C GLY A 88 -4.58 0.68 0.57
N LEU A 89 -5.60 0.46 -0.26
CA LEU A 89 -5.68 1.06 -1.61
C LEU A 89 -5.83 2.59 -1.58
N LEU A 90 -6.50 3.14 -0.57
CA LEU A 90 -6.64 4.59 -0.38
C LEU A 90 -5.43 5.24 0.29
N GLY A 91 -4.47 4.44 0.79
CA GLY A 91 -3.35 4.94 1.58
C GLY A 91 -3.77 5.51 2.93
N LEU A 92 -4.85 4.98 3.53
CA LEU A 92 -5.36 5.36 4.83
C LEU A 92 -4.86 4.41 5.91
N PRO A 93 -4.56 4.91 7.13
CA PRO A 93 -4.24 4.04 8.25
C PRO A 93 -5.47 3.23 8.67
N ALA A 94 -5.38 1.91 8.56
CA ALA A 94 -6.41 1.00 9.05
C ALA A 94 -6.51 1.11 10.57
N GLN A 95 -7.74 1.29 11.09
CA GLN A 95 -8.02 1.17 12.52
C GLN A 95 -8.04 -0.31 12.94
N PRO A 96 -7.94 -0.62 14.25
CA PRO A 96 -8.05 -2.00 14.72
C PRO A 96 -9.31 -2.69 14.20
N ASN A 97 -9.12 -3.81 13.48
CA ASN A 97 -10.19 -4.58 12.85
C ASN A 97 -9.79 -6.07 12.79
N ASN A 98 -10.74 -6.94 12.42
CA ASN A 98 -10.52 -8.39 12.34
C ASN A 98 -10.08 -8.88 10.93
N GLY A 99 -9.98 -7.96 9.97
CA GLY A 99 -9.46 -8.24 8.64
C GLY A 99 -7.93 -8.39 8.62
N SER A 100 -7.41 -8.95 7.53
CA SER A 100 -6.00 -9.08 7.27
C SER A 100 -5.70 -8.86 5.79
N MET A 101 -5.02 -7.76 5.48
CA MET A 101 -4.52 -7.49 4.13
C MET A 101 -3.63 -8.62 3.61
N ALA A 102 -2.80 -9.21 4.49
CA ALA A 102 -1.85 -10.26 4.12
C ALA A 102 -2.52 -11.51 3.54
N ARG A 103 -3.79 -11.79 3.90
CA ARG A 103 -4.53 -12.92 3.34
C ARG A 103 -4.81 -12.77 1.84
N ILE A 104 -5.03 -11.54 1.36
CA ILE A 104 -5.62 -11.30 0.04
C ILE A 104 -4.74 -10.47 -0.91
N ALA A 105 -3.76 -9.72 -0.39
CA ALA A 105 -2.99 -8.76 -1.18
C ALA A 105 -2.29 -9.40 -2.39
N HIS A 106 -1.46 -10.42 -2.20
CA HIS A 106 -0.73 -11.06 -3.30
C HIS A 106 -1.64 -11.81 -4.29
N ALA A 107 -2.84 -12.19 -3.86
CA ALA A 107 -3.78 -12.93 -4.68
C ALA A 107 -4.66 -12.00 -5.55
N LEU A 108 -4.92 -10.77 -5.07
CA LEU A 108 -5.79 -9.79 -5.74
C LEU A 108 -5.04 -8.65 -6.43
N LEU A 109 -3.90 -8.21 -5.89
CA LEU A 109 -3.21 -6.99 -6.30
C LEU A 109 -1.99 -7.30 -7.15
N LYS A 110 -1.61 -6.34 -8.00
CA LYS A 110 -0.33 -6.41 -8.73
C LYS A 110 0.84 -6.46 -7.73
N PRO A 111 1.96 -7.13 -8.06
CA PRO A 111 3.05 -7.35 -7.12
C PRO A 111 3.57 -6.06 -6.47
N ASP A 112 3.79 -5.00 -7.26
CA ASP A 112 4.24 -3.70 -6.79
C ASP A 112 3.26 -3.05 -5.80
N VAL A 113 1.96 -3.17 -6.06
CA VAL A 113 0.92 -2.65 -5.17
C VAL A 113 0.79 -3.48 -3.90
N ALA A 114 0.84 -4.81 -4.01
CA ALA A 114 0.78 -5.72 -2.87
C ALA A 114 1.91 -5.43 -1.87
N GLU A 115 3.15 -5.34 -2.37
CA GLU A 115 4.32 -5.00 -1.56
C GLU A 115 4.18 -3.62 -0.90
N THR A 116 3.71 -2.64 -1.67
CA THR A 116 3.49 -1.28 -1.15
C THR A 116 2.49 -1.29 0.01
N VAL A 117 1.34 -1.95 -0.17
CA VAL A 117 0.25 -1.93 0.80
C VAL A 117 0.58 -2.76 2.05
N LEU A 118 1.39 -3.81 1.93
CA LEU A 118 1.79 -4.65 3.07
C LEU A 118 2.92 -4.04 3.91
N HIS A 119 3.86 -3.33 3.27
CA HIS A 119 5.11 -2.92 3.92
C HIS A 119 5.24 -1.42 4.12
N THR A 120 4.47 -0.58 3.41
CA THR A 120 4.63 0.87 3.55
C THR A 120 3.95 1.36 4.82
N PRO A 121 4.68 1.95 5.78
CA PRO A 121 4.08 2.51 6.97
C PRO A 121 3.21 3.72 6.59
N VAL A 122 1.88 3.54 6.70
CA VAL A 122 0.86 4.58 6.47
C VAL A 122 0.94 5.76 7.46
N TRP A 123 1.71 5.64 8.54
CA TRP A 123 2.03 6.76 9.44
C TRP A 123 3.11 7.70 8.88
N PHE A 124 3.83 7.31 7.82
CA PHE A 124 4.82 8.16 7.19
C PHE A 124 4.11 9.23 6.35
N PRO A 125 4.12 10.51 6.75
CA PRO A 125 3.31 11.50 6.08
C PRO A 125 3.79 11.67 4.64
N ARG A 126 2.86 11.72 3.67
CA ARG A 126 3.23 11.93 2.26
C ARG A 126 4.03 13.23 2.05
N TRP A 127 3.76 14.26 2.85
CA TRP A 127 4.54 15.49 2.85
C TRP A 127 5.99 15.29 3.32
N TRP A 128 6.26 14.30 4.19
CA TRP A 128 7.60 13.96 4.63
C TRP A 128 8.40 13.26 3.54
N ALA A 129 7.77 12.43 2.72
CA ALA A 129 8.38 11.90 1.50
C ALA A 129 8.74 13.03 0.52
N TRP A 130 7.83 14.00 0.32
CA TRP A 130 8.11 15.21 -0.46
C TRP A 130 9.25 16.04 0.15
N PHE A 131 9.27 16.23 1.46
CA PHE A 131 10.32 16.94 2.18
C PHE A 131 11.68 16.27 2.01
N MET A 132 11.74 14.94 2.14
CA MET A 132 12.96 14.16 1.91
C MET A 132 13.43 14.25 0.45
N LEU A 133 12.52 14.27 -0.52
CA LEU A 133 12.85 14.50 -1.93
C LEU A 133 13.49 15.88 -2.13
N GLN A 134 12.94 16.92 -1.50
CA GLN A 134 13.49 18.28 -1.55
C GLN A 134 14.89 18.36 -0.93
N LEU A 135 15.14 17.66 0.18
CA LEU A 135 16.48 17.61 0.78
C LEU A 135 17.52 16.96 -0.17
N HIS A 136 17.16 15.90 -0.88
CA HIS A 136 18.05 15.31 -1.89
C HIS A 136 18.32 16.27 -3.04
N MET A 137 17.32 17.02 -3.50
CA MET A 137 17.50 18.05 -4.53
C MET A 137 18.50 19.12 -4.08
N VAL A 138 18.47 19.55 -2.82
CA VAL A 138 19.45 20.51 -2.26
C VAL A 138 20.88 19.98 -2.40
N TRP A 139 21.14 18.72 -2.04
CA TRP A 139 22.46 18.12 -2.19
C TRP A 139 22.91 17.98 -3.64
N ILE A 140 21.97 17.69 -4.56
CA ILE A 140 22.25 17.68 -6.00
C ILE A 140 22.66 19.09 -6.47
N PHE A 141 21.94 20.14 -6.08
CA PHE A 141 22.29 21.51 -6.44
C PHE A 141 23.64 21.94 -5.87
N ILE A 142 23.95 21.59 -4.62
CA ILE A 142 25.27 21.83 -4.02
C ILE A 142 26.35 21.12 -4.84
N GLY A 143 26.14 19.84 -5.21
CA GLY A 143 27.06 19.09 -6.04
C GLY A 143 27.32 19.74 -7.40
N VAL A 144 26.26 20.17 -8.09
CA VAL A 144 26.37 20.86 -9.38
C VAL A 144 27.10 22.20 -9.25
N ALA A 145 26.83 22.98 -8.21
CA ALA A 145 27.50 24.25 -7.96
C ALA A 145 29.01 24.05 -7.70
N LEU A 146 29.37 23.06 -6.87
CA LEU A 146 30.77 22.72 -6.61
C LEU A 146 31.49 22.29 -7.90
N TRP A 147 30.85 21.48 -8.74
CA TRP A 147 31.39 21.09 -10.04
C TRP A 147 31.59 22.28 -10.98
N ALA A 148 30.66 23.23 -11.02
CA ALA A 148 30.78 24.43 -11.85
C ALA A 148 31.94 25.33 -11.39
N VAL A 149 32.12 25.50 -10.07
CA VAL A 149 33.25 26.25 -9.50
C VAL A 149 34.58 25.56 -9.83
N LEU A 150 34.66 24.24 -9.64
CA LEU A 150 35.86 23.47 -9.98
C LEU A 150 36.20 23.61 -11.48
N LEU A 151 35.21 23.49 -12.35
CA LEU A 151 35.38 23.65 -13.79
C LEU A 151 35.88 25.05 -14.15
N GLY A 152 35.30 26.11 -13.57
CA GLY A 152 35.75 27.48 -13.78
C GLY A 152 37.19 27.71 -13.30
N MET A 153 37.57 27.09 -12.17
CA MET A 153 38.93 27.15 -11.65
C MET A 153 39.93 26.46 -12.59
N VAL A 154 39.59 25.27 -13.10
CA VAL A 154 40.41 24.55 -14.10
C VAL A 154 40.55 25.37 -15.38
N LEU A 155 39.45 25.93 -15.91
CA LEU A 155 39.49 26.77 -17.11
C LEU A 155 40.34 28.03 -16.92
N SER A 156 40.26 28.68 -15.75
CA SER A 156 41.07 29.86 -15.45
C SER A 156 42.56 29.53 -15.32
N LEU A 157 42.92 28.38 -14.75
CA LEU A 157 44.30 27.87 -14.73
C LEU A 157 44.81 27.62 -16.15
N PHE A 158 44.04 26.93 -17.00
CA PHE A 158 44.40 26.72 -18.41
C PHE A 158 44.57 28.05 -19.16
N TYR A 159 43.69 29.02 -18.92
CA TYR A 159 43.78 30.35 -19.51
C TYR A 159 45.06 31.07 -19.07
N ALA A 160 45.35 31.09 -17.77
CA ALA A 160 46.55 31.71 -17.21
C ALA A 160 47.83 31.05 -17.73
N GLN A 161 47.87 29.71 -17.78
CA GLN A 161 48.98 28.95 -18.33
C GLN A 161 49.21 29.29 -19.81
N ARG A 162 48.15 29.31 -20.62
CA ARG A 162 48.24 29.65 -22.05
C ARG A 162 48.71 31.10 -22.26
N ARG A 163 48.25 32.03 -21.43
CA ARG A 163 48.70 33.43 -21.44
C ARG A 163 50.18 33.55 -21.08
N HIS A 164 50.63 32.84 -20.04
CA HIS A 164 52.03 32.84 -19.62
C HIS A 164 52.95 32.28 -20.71
N ILE A 165 52.59 31.15 -21.32
CA ILE A 165 53.33 30.56 -22.45
C ILE A 165 53.42 31.54 -23.62
N ARG A 166 52.33 32.24 -23.96
CA ARG A 166 52.35 33.27 -25.02
C ARG A 166 53.29 34.44 -24.68
N MET A 167 53.29 34.92 -23.44
CA MET A 167 54.18 35.99 -23.00
C MET A 167 55.66 35.58 -23.11
N LEU A 168 56.00 34.37 -22.66
CA LEU A 168 57.36 33.84 -22.78
C LEU A 168 57.80 33.71 -24.25
N ALA A 169 56.92 33.22 -25.12
CA ALA A 169 57.20 33.12 -26.55
C ALA A 169 57.45 34.49 -27.21
N ILE A 170 56.66 35.51 -26.84
CA ILE A 170 56.88 36.89 -27.33
C ILE A 170 58.23 37.43 -26.84
N TYR A 171 58.54 37.24 -25.55
CA TYR A 171 59.79 37.75 -24.96
C TYR A 171 61.03 37.17 -25.65
N ASP A 172 61.01 35.87 -25.95
CA ASP A 172 62.07 35.17 -26.69
C ASP A 172 62.21 35.70 -28.12
N THR A 173 61.11 35.95 -28.83
CA THR A 173 61.16 36.57 -30.18
C THR A 173 61.66 38.02 -30.17
N THR A 174 61.37 38.79 -29.14
CA THR A 174 61.84 40.18 -29.03
C THR A 174 63.30 40.30 -28.62
N TRP A 175 63.83 39.37 -27.83
CA TRP A 175 65.25 39.34 -27.46
C TRP A 175 66.14 38.81 -28.58
N ASN A 176 65.68 37.80 -29.33
CA ASN A 176 66.43 37.27 -30.48
C ASN A 176 66.40 38.21 -31.70
N GLY A 177 65.50 39.21 -31.74
CA GLY A 177 65.42 40.20 -32.83
C GLY A 177 66.32 41.44 -32.66
N VAL A 178 66.97 41.62 -31.51
CA VAL A 178 67.81 42.80 -31.20
C VAL A 178 69.32 42.49 -31.33
N THR A 179 69.69 41.26 -31.69
CA THR A 179 71.10 40.82 -31.83
C THR A 179 71.53 40.54 -33.27
N ALA A 180 70.81 41.03 -34.28
CA ALA A 180 71.19 40.96 -35.69
C ALA A 180 71.54 42.35 -36.26
#